data_AF-A0A921Q2N9-F1
#
_entry.id   AF-A0A921Q2N9-F1
#
_cell.length_a   1.000
_cell.length_b   1.000
_cell.length_c   1.000
_cell.angle_alpha   90.00
_cell.angle_beta   90.00
_cell.angle_gamma   90.00
#
_symmetry.space_group_name_H-M   'P 1'
#
loop_
_entity.id
_entity.type
_entity.pdbx_description
1 polymer ?
#
loop_
_entity_poly.entity_id
_entity_poly.type
_entity_poly.pdbx_seq_one_letter_code
_entity_poly.pdbx_strand_id
1 'polypeptide(L)'
;MVVSVQIWNDDDVNLIEQTNKHQKLLSVYDLNAKRLLLRFNKNILIASCNSHDEQVVLLEDNEVPGNYKDNDCIDSDTYVTRDNNYAMIYSRKHIEKSRQGINIHREFSSIGSINIFNTFNGESVWKINPCDDVDLAIATRKESGNNMTNSRSILHEALQDVTTLLYDEERHIIYTGNKRGLFHVWSN
;
A
#
# COMPACT_ATOMS: atom_id res chain seq x y z
N MET A 1 19.28 9.07 7.12
CA MET A 1 20.38 8.44 6.37
C MET A 1 19.84 8.06 5.02
N VAL A 2 20.45 8.55 3.95
CA VAL A 2 20.10 8.22 2.57
C VAL A 2 20.90 6.98 2.18
N VAL A 3 20.24 5.94 1.69
CA VAL A 3 20.88 4.66 1.35
C VAL A 3 20.61 4.38 -0.12
N SER A 4 21.65 4.20 -0.92
CA SER A 4 21.54 3.57 -2.23
C SER A 4 21.63 2.06 -2.04
N VAL A 5 20.68 1.32 -2.61
CA VAL A 5 20.72 -0.15 -2.64
C VAL A 5 21.30 -0.55 -3.99
N GLN A 6 22.30 -1.42 -3.97
CA GLN A 6 22.86 -2.03 -5.17
C GLN A 6 22.51 -3.52 -5.18
N ILE A 7 22.12 -4.01 -6.34
CA ILE A 7 21.79 -5.41 -6.58
C ILE A 7 22.83 -5.94 -7.55
N TRP A 8 23.54 -6.98 -7.12
CA TRP A 8 24.63 -7.58 -7.86
C TRP A 8 24.24 -9.00 -8.25
N ASN A 9 24.66 -9.42 -9.44
CA ASN A 9 24.68 -10.82 -9.81
C ASN A 9 25.88 -11.46 -9.09
N ASP A 10 25.64 -12.52 -8.31
CA ASP A 10 26.68 -13.25 -7.58
C ASP A 10 27.56 -14.10 -8.51
N ASP A 11 26.99 -14.63 -9.61
CA ASP A 11 27.68 -15.53 -10.53
C ASP A 11 28.77 -14.78 -11.33
N ASP A 12 28.45 -13.59 -11.85
CA ASP A 12 29.35 -12.80 -12.71
C ASP A 12 29.86 -11.50 -12.07
N VAL A 13 29.47 -11.21 -10.82
CA VAL A 13 29.86 -10.01 -10.05
C VAL A 13 29.59 -8.71 -10.81
N ASN A 14 28.45 -8.65 -11.50
CA ASN A 14 28.00 -7.48 -12.24
C ASN A 14 26.88 -6.75 -11.50
N LEU A 15 26.87 -5.41 -11.59
CA LEU A 15 25.79 -4.59 -11.04
C LEU A 15 24.56 -4.71 -11.94
N ILE A 16 23.48 -5.26 -11.39
CA ILE A 16 22.18 -5.39 -12.07
C ILE A 16 21.43 -4.06 -12.01
N GLU A 17 21.29 -3.52 -10.79
CA GLU A 17 20.50 -2.31 -10.55
C GLU A 17 21.09 -1.53 -9.36
N GLN A 18 21.02 -0.20 -9.44
CA GLN A 18 21.32 0.67 -8.32
C GLN A 18 20.21 1.70 -8.12
N THR A 19 19.63 1.74 -6.92
CA THR A 19 18.58 2.70 -6.61
C THR A 19 19.11 4.12 -6.37
N ASN A 20 18.28 5.11 -6.73
CA ASN A 20 18.60 6.52 -6.57
C ASN A 20 18.79 6.91 -5.10
N LYS A 21 19.73 7.83 -4.84
CA LYS A 21 20.09 8.36 -3.51
C LYS A 21 19.02 9.28 -2.90
N HIS A 22 17.74 9.10 -3.18
CA HIS A 22 16.65 9.91 -2.61
C HIS A 22 15.53 9.07 -2.00
N GLN A 23 15.70 7.75 -1.97
CA GLN A 23 14.71 6.83 -1.40
C GLN A 23 15.18 6.30 -0.04
N LYS A 24 14.24 6.16 0.89
CA LYS A 24 14.48 5.54 2.20
C LYS A 24 14.02 4.09 2.10
N LEU A 25 14.94 3.14 2.26
CA LEU A 25 14.60 1.73 2.41
C LEU A 25 13.85 1.53 3.74
N LEU A 26 12.68 0.91 3.68
CA LEU A 26 11.82 0.63 4.83
C LEU A 26 11.92 -0.83 5.27
N SER A 27 11.91 -1.77 4.32
CA SER A 27 12.02 -3.20 4.61
C SER A 27 12.54 -3.98 3.40
N VAL A 28 13.06 -5.18 3.67
CA VAL A 28 13.54 -6.15 2.69
C VAL A 28 12.87 -7.48 2.99
N TYR A 29 12.29 -8.12 1.99
CA TYR A 29 11.68 -9.44 2.09
C TYR A 29 12.40 -10.40 1.15
N ASP A 30 12.84 -11.51 1.70
CA ASP A 30 13.31 -12.66 0.93
C ASP A 30 12.09 -13.46 0.48
N LEU A 31 11.75 -13.37 -0.82
CA LEU A 31 10.62 -14.10 -1.40
C LEU A 31 11.01 -15.54 -1.72
N ASN A 32 12.25 -15.77 -2.15
CA ASN A 32 12.88 -17.08 -2.30
C ASN A 32 14.37 -16.86 -2.61
N ALA A 33 15.13 -17.96 -2.72
CA ALA A 33 16.58 -17.98 -2.97
C ALA A 33 17.09 -17.10 -4.13
N LYS A 34 16.21 -16.62 -5.01
CA LYS A 34 16.53 -15.84 -6.21
C LYS A 34 15.69 -14.57 -6.36
N ARG A 35 14.83 -14.24 -5.40
CA ARG A 35 13.88 -13.11 -5.51
C ARG A 35 13.77 -12.32 -4.22
N LEU A 36 13.91 -11.00 -4.35
CA LEU A 36 13.82 -10.05 -3.25
C LEU A 36 12.74 -9.01 -3.53
N LEU A 37 12.03 -8.60 -2.47
CA LEU A 37 11.16 -7.44 -2.49
C LEU A 37 11.75 -6.38 -1.56
N LEU A 38 12.03 -5.21 -2.12
CA LEU A 38 12.59 -4.06 -1.45
C LEU A 38 11.52 -2.98 -1.35
N ARG A 39 11.09 -2.66 -0.14
CA ARG A 39 10.11 -1.61 0.10
C ARG A 39 10.83 -0.31 0.41
N PHE A 40 10.62 0.69 -0.44
CA PHE A 40 11.04 2.07 -0.20
C PHE A 40 9.84 2.93 0.22
N ASN A 41 10.13 4.14 0.70
CA ASN A 41 9.12 5.11 1.12
C ASN A 41 8.17 5.59 0.00
N LYS A 42 8.56 5.45 -1.27
CA LYS A 42 7.74 5.88 -2.42
C LYS A 42 7.46 4.76 -3.43
N ASN A 43 8.30 3.72 -3.46
CA ASN A 43 8.28 2.70 -4.50
C ASN A 43 8.53 1.32 -3.88
N ILE A 44 8.16 0.27 -4.60
CA ILE A 44 8.62 -1.09 -4.36
C ILE A 44 9.53 -1.49 -5.50
N LEU A 45 10.61 -2.17 -5.19
CA LEU A 45 11.44 -2.81 -6.18
C LEU A 45 11.41 -4.31 -5.95
N ILE A 46 11.09 -5.06 -6.99
CA ILE A 46 11.19 -6.51 -6.99
C ILE A 46 12.36 -6.87 -7.88
N ALA A 47 13.33 -7.55 -7.29
CA ALA A 47 14.48 -8.07 -8.01
C ALA A 47 14.39 -9.59 -8.10
N SER A 48 14.60 -10.11 -9.30
CA SER A 48 14.65 -11.54 -9.60
C SER A 48 15.92 -11.83 -10.38
N CYS A 49 16.72 -12.78 -9.90
CA CYS A 49 17.94 -13.23 -10.56
C CYS A 49 17.82 -14.73 -10.84
N ASN A 50 17.48 -15.11 -12.07
CA ASN A 50 17.48 -16.51 -12.46
C ASN A 50 18.61 -16.77 -13.47
N SER A 51 18.99 -18.05 -13.67
CA SER A 51 20.15 -18.42 -14.51
C SER A 51 19.96 -18.15 -16.02
N HIS A 52 18.80 -17.65 -16.43
CA HIS A 52 18.44 -17.38 -17.83
C HIS A 52 17.94 -15.96 -18.08
N ASP A 53 17.51 -15.24 -17.03
CA ASP A 53 16.95 -13.88 -17.07
C ASP A 53 17.19 -13.19 -15.70
N GLU A 54 17.86 -12.04 -15.77
CA GLU A 54 17.86 -11.04 -14.69
C GLU A 54 16.70 -10.07 -14.95
N GLN A 55 15.75 -9.99 -14.01
CA GLN A 55 14.61 -9.09 -14.12
C GLN A 55 14.50 -8.23 -12.88
N VAL A 56 14.48 -6.92 -13.07
CA VAL A 56 14.16 -5.96 -12.03
C VAL A 56 12.90 -5.21 -12.43
N VAL A 57 11.88 -5.30 -11.58
CA VAL A 57 10.61 -4.59 -11.76
C VAL A 57 10.52 -3.51 -10.69
N LEU A 58 10.59 -2.25 -11.13
CA LEU A 58 10.32 -1.11 -10.28
C LEU A 58 8.82 -0.79 -10.36
N LEU A 59 8.15 -0.87 -9.22
CA LEU A 59 6.75 -0.51 -9.07
C LEU A 59 6.68 0.80 -8.32
N GLU A 60 6.22 1.85 -8.99
CA GLU A 60 5.82 3.06 -8.28
C GLU A 60 4.59 2.72 -7.44
N ASP A 61 4.66 3.02 -6.15
CA ASP A 61 3.51 2.81 -5.30
C ASP A 61 2.49 3.89 -5.64
N ASN A 62 1.45 3.46 -6.35
CA ASN A 62 0.47 4.38 -6.90
C ASN A 62 -0.18 5.20 -5.78
N GLU A 63 0.00 6.51 -5.94
CA GLU A 63 -0.45 7.60 -5.09
C GLU A 63 -1.82 7.37 -4.46
N VAL A 64 -1.94 7.72 -3.17
CA VAL A 64 -3.26 8.03 -2.59
C VAL A 64 -3.80 9.25 -3.34
N PRO A 65 -4.88 9.12 -4.15
CA PRO A 65 -5.32 10.21 -5.02
C PRO A 65 -5.78 11.41 -4.18
N GLY A 66 -5.30 12.61 -4.53
CA GLY A 66 -5.77 13.86 -3.93
C GLY A 66 -4.76 14.99 -3.94
N ASN A 67 -5.26 16.22 -4.04
CA ASN A 67 -4.51 17.48 -4.15
C ASN A 67 -3.91 17.91 -2.79
N TYR A 68 -3.29 16.98 -2.08
CA TYR A 68 -2.73 17.17 -0.74
C TYR A 68 -1.22 17.41 -0.89
N LYS A 69 -0.73 18.54 -0.39
CA LYS A 69 0.61 19.07 -0.70
C LYS A 69 1.74 18.10 -0.36
N ASP A 70 2.81 18.23 -1.13
CA ASP A 70 3.91 17.29 -1.37
C ASP A 70 4.92 17.07 -0.21
N ASN A 71 4.48 17.19 1.05
CA ASN A 71 5.34 17.01 2.23
C ASN A 71 4.93 15.83 3.13
N ASP A 72 3.96 15.03 2.71
CA ASP A 72 3.32 14.07 3.58
C ASP A 72 4.17 12.80 3.72
N CYS A 73 4.57 12.49 4.95
CA CYS A 73 5.20 11.22 5.32
C CYS A 73 4.28 10.08 4.88
N ILE A 74 4.69 9.32 3.86
CA ILE A 74 4.00 8.10 3.48
C ILE A 74 4.49 7.01 4.44
N ASP A 75 3.57 6.51 5.26
CA ASP A 75 3.78 5.29 6.02
C ASP A 75 3.09 4.14 5.31
N SER A 76 3.66 2.95 5.39
CA SER A 76 3.11 1.79 4.69
C SER A 76 3.36 0.48 5.39
N ASP A 77 2.33 -0.34 5.44
CA ASP A 77 2.42 -1.73 5.87
C ASP A 77 2.55 -2.62 4.63
N THR A 78 3.42 -3.63 4.71
CA THR A 78 3.59 -4.62 3.65
C THR A 78 3.36 -6.01 4.23
N TYR A 79 2.60 -6.80 3.50
CA TYR A 79 2.33 -8.20 3.79
C TYR A 79 2.70 -9.00 2.55
N VAL A 80 3.47 -10.07 2.73
CA VAL A 80 3.82 -11.02 1.66
C VAL A 80 3.11 -12.33 1.98
N THR A 81 2.46 -12.93 0.98
CA THR A 81 1.76 -14.20 1.18
C THR A 81 2.73 -15.35 1.46
N ARG A 82 2.24 -16.41 2.12
CA ARG A 82 3.06 -17.58 2.49
C ARG A 82 3.70 -18.29 1.30
N ASP A 83 3.04 -18.25 0.14
CA ASP A 83 3.55 -18.79 -1.12
C ASP A 83 4.45 -17.80 -1.88
N ASN A 84 4.62 -16.58 -1.34
CA ASN A 84 5.38 -15.48 -1.90
C ASN A 84 4.92 -15.02 -3.30
N ASN A 85 3.72 -15.42 -3.73
CA ASN A 85 3.19 -15.08 -5.06
C ASN A 85 2.57 -13.68 -5.10
N TYR A 86 2.11 -13.18 -3.96
CA TYR A 86 1.48 -11.87 -3.85
C TYR A 86 2.06 -11.05 -2.70
N ALA A 87 2.02 -9.74 -2.86
CA ALA A 87 2.27 -8.81 -1.79
C ALA A 87 1.13 -7.81 -1.73
N MET A 88 0.62 -7.59 -0.52
CA MET A 88 -0.34 -6.55 -0.20
C MET A 88 0.40 -5.39 0.44
N ILE A 89 0.12 -4.19 -0.05
CA ILE A 89 0.68 -2.96 0.48
C ILE A 89 -0.46 -2.03 0.82
N TYR A 90 -0.41 -1.52 2.03
CA TYR A 90 -1.25 -0.44 2.48
C TYR A 90 -0.40 0.81 2.67
N SER A 91 -0.67 1.83 1.87
CA SER A 91 0.05 3.10 1.89
C SER A 91 -0.86 4.18 2.41
N ARG A 92 -0.37 5.00 3.34
CA ARG A 92 -1.17 6.08 3.94
C ARG A 92 -0.43 7.41 3.88
N LYS A 93 -1.18 8.45 3.55
CA LYS A 93 -0.71 9.83 3.51
C LYS A 93 -1.24 10.57 4.73
N HIS A 94 -0.35 11.13 5.53
CA HIS A 94 -0.74 11.95 6.68
C HIS A 94 -1.21 13.32 6.24
N ILE A 95 -2.44 13.68 6.58
CA ILE A 95 -3.05 14.97 6.28
C ILE A 95 -3.09 15.81 7.54
N GLU A 96 -2.47 16.99 7.49
CA GLU A 96 -2.67 18.03 8.51
C GLU A 96 -4.10 18.57 8.41
N LYS A 97 -4.89 18.44 9.49
CA LYS A 97 -6.19 19.09 9.55
C LYS A 97 -5.98 20.59 9.77
N SER A 98 -6.29 21.42 8.78
CA SER A 98 -6.40 22.86 8.99
C SER A 98 -7.63 23.15 9.85
N ARG A 99 -7.44 23.33 11.16
CA ARG A 99 -8.50 23.90 12.01
C ARG A 99 -8.48 25.41 11.93
N GLN A 100 -9.60 25.98 11.48
CA GLN A 100 -9.96 27.36 11.78
C GLN A 100 -10.09 27.49 13.30
N GLY A 101 -9.09 28.11 13.94
CA GLY A 101 -9.19 28.58 15.33
C GLY A 101 -8.64 27.66 16.42
N ILE A 102 -7.61 28.19 17.09
CA ILE A 102 -7.09 27.86 18.43
C ILE A 102 -6.21 26.60 18.54
N ASN A 103 -4.90 26.85 18.67
CA ASN A 103 -3.83 25.88 18.94
C ASN A 103 -4.02 25.16 20.28
N ILE A 104 -3.82 23.83 20.29
CA ILE A 104 -2.91 23.16 21.27
C ILE A 104 -2.52 21.71 20.90
N HIS A 105 -3.12 21.05 19.90
CA HIS A 105 -2.60 19.79 19.36
C HIS A 105 -2.78 19.72 17.83
N ARG A 106 -1.70 19.45 17.08
CA ARG A 106 -1.83 19.06 15.66
C ARG A 106 -2.48 17.68 15.62
N GLU A 107 -3.77 17.63 15.30
CA GLU A 107 -4.44 16.36 14.97
C GLU A 107 -4.09 16.00 13.51
N PHE A 108 -3.37 14.89 13.34
CA PHE A 108 -3.10 14.32 12.03
C PHE A 108 -4.18 13.27 11.70
N SER A 109 -4.84 13.44 10.56
CA SER A 109 -5.55 12.32 9.92
C SER A 109 -4.60 11.62 8.96
N SER A 110 -4.92 10.42 8.54
CA SER A 110 -4.27 9.74 7.43
C SER A 110 -5.35 9.14 6.55
N ILE A 111 -5.15 9.17 5.25
CA ILE A 111 -5.99 8.44 4.30
C ILE A 111 -5.07 7.49 3.53
N GLY A 112 -5.49 6.25 3.34
CA GLY A 112 -4.67 5.27 2.65
C GLY A 112 -5.32 4.62 1.45
N SER A 113 -4.53 3.81 0.76
CA SER A 113 -4.91 2.96 -0.36
C SER A 113 -4.32 1.56 -0.14
N ILE A 114 -5.02 0.54 -0.65
CA ILE A 114 -4.57 -0.85 -0.60
C ILE A 114 -4.28 -1.30 -2.03
N ASN A 115 -3.14 -1.95 -2.23
CA ASN A 115 -2.77 -2.57 -3.49
C ASN A 115 -2.23 -3.97 -3.24
N ILE A 116 -2.81 -4.96 -3.91
CA ILE A 116 -2.29 -6.32 -4.00
C ILE A 116 -1.69 -6.48 -5.39
N PHE A 117 -0.43 -6.89 -5.46
CA PHE A 117 0.24 -7.17 -6.72
C PHE A 117 0.87 -8.55 -6.71
N ASN A 118 0.97 -9.11 -7.91
CA ASN A 118 1.70 -10.33 -8.16
C ASN A 118 3.20 -10.02 -8.08
N THR A 119 3.93 -10.77 -7.26
CA THR A 119 5.34 -10.49 -7.02
C THR A 119 6.22 -10.88 -8.21
N PHE A 120 5.76 -11.73 -9.14
CA PHE A 120 6.58 -12.19 -10.27
C PHE A 120 6.67 -11.14 -11.37
N ASN A 121 5.54 -10.60 -11.79
CA ASN A 121 5.46 -9.64 -12.88
C ASN A 121 5.24 -8.20 -12.39
N GLY A 122 4.93 -8.02 -11.11
CA GLY A 122 4.64 -6.73 -10.51
C GLY A 122 3.26 -6.16 -10.85
N GLU A 123 2.39 -6.92 -11.51
CA GLU A 123 1.06 -6.45 -11.89
C GLU A 123 0.13 -6.33 -10.69
N SER A 124 -0.60 -5.21 -10.61
CA SER A 124 -1.67 -5.04 -9.62
C SER A 124 -2.82 -5.98 -9.95
N VAL A 125 -3.16 -6.83 -8.99
CA VAL A 125 -4.27 -7.78 -9.04
C VAL A 125 -5.53 -7.13 -8.47
N TRP A 126 -5.36 -6.29 -7.45
CA TRP A 126 -6.46 -5.59 -6.83
C TRP A 126 -6.00 -4.26 -6.23
N LYS A 127 -6.77 -3.20 -6.45
CA LYS A 127 -6.47 -1.87 -5.97
C LYS A 127 -7.73 -1.25 -5.36
N ILE A 128 -7.60 -0.70 -4.17
CA ILE A 128 -8.68 -0.02 -3.43
C ILE A 128 -8.18 1.37 -3.05
N ASN A 129 -8.77 2.40 -3.66
CA ASN A 129 -8.45 3.80 -3.39
C ASN A 129 -9.64 4.52 -2.78
N PRO A 130 -9.40 5.53 -1.93
CA PRO A 130 -10.46 6.31 -1.29
C PRO A 130 -11.26 7.16 -2.28
N CYS A 131 -10.73 7.36 -3.49
CA CYS A 131 -11.34 8.16 -4.54
C CYS A 131 -11.96 7.34 -5.67
N ASP A 132 -11.87 6.00 -5.60
CA ASP A 132 -12.45 5.13 -6.62
C ASP A 132 -13.96 5.31 -6.64
N ASP A 133 -14.50 5.44 -7.85
CA ASP A 133 -15.95 5.50 -8.07
C ASP A 133 -16.44 4.07 -8.24
N VAL A 134 -16.46 3.35 -7.12
CA VAL A 134 -16.93 1.95 -7.13
C VAL A 134 -18.43 1.98 -6.88
N ASP A 135 -19.18 1.30 -7.76
CA ASP A 135 -20.52 0.80 -7.47
C ASP A 135 -20.39 -0.30 -6.40
N LEU A 136 -19.94 0.06 -5.19
CA LEU A 136 -19.97 -0.85 -4.07
C LEU A 136 -21.45 -1.12 -3.80
N ALA A 137 -21.87 -2.36 -4.06
CA ALA A 137 -23.06 -2.93 -3.46
C ALA A 137 -22.77 -3.09 -1.96
N ILE A 138 -22.80 -1.97 -1.23
CA ILE A 138 -22.55 -1.98 0.20
C ILE A 138 -23.78 -2.61 0.82
N ALA A 139 -23.63 -3.86 1.29
CA ALA A 139 -24.60 -4.49 2.17
C ALA A 139 -24.56 -3.80 3.54
N THR A 140 -24.92 -2.51 3.59
CA THR A 140 -25.26 -1.87 4.85
C THR A 140 -26.57 -2.48 5.30
N ARG A 141 -26.56 -3.20 6.42
CA ARG A 141 -27.77 -3.64 7.10
C ARG A 141 -28.42 -2.40 7.74
N LYS A 142 -28.96 -1.50 6.93
CA LYS A 142 -29.72 -0.34 7.39
C LYS A 142 -31.19 -0.66 7.24
N GLU A 143 -31.83 -1.05 8.34
CA GLU A 143 -33.28 -0.97 8.44
C GLU A 143 -33.70 0.48 8.21
N SER A 144 -34.56 0.70 7.21
CA SER A 144 -35.32 1.92 6.97
C SER A 144 -34.51 3.20 6.69
N GLY A 145 -34.51 3.62 5.42
CA GLY A 145 -34.44 5.04 5.07
C GLY A 145 -33.56 5.32 3.86
N ASN A 146 -34.20 5.70 2.76
CA ASN A 146 -33.58 6.29 1.57
C ASN A 146 -32.57 7.37 1.97
N ASN A 147 -31.28 7.02 1.95
CA ASN A 147 -30.19 7.95 1.82
C ASN A 147 -29.11 7.20 1.06
N MET A 148 -29.04 7.44 -0.24
CA MET A 148 -28.02 6.96 -1.15
C MET A 148 -26.69 7.56 -0.68
N THR A 149 -26.03 6.90 0.26
CA THR A 149 -24.71 7.30 0.75
C THR A 149 -23.74 7.09 -0.39
N ASN A 150 -23.28 8.20 -0.99
CA ASN A 150 -22.31 8.22 -2.08
C ASN A 150 -21.15 7.27 -1.75
N SER A 151 -20.93 6.22 -2.56
CA SER A 151 -19.96 5.13 -2.29
C SER A 151 -18.55 5.66 -1.98
N ARG A 152 -18.19 6.78 -2.62
CA ARG A 152 -16.96 7.55 -2.38
C ARG A 152 -16.77 7.95 -0.90
N SER A 153 -17.85 8.33 -0.22
CA SER A 153 -17.79 8.70 1.20
C SER A 153 -17.48 7.51 2.11
N ILE A 154 -17.89 6.31 1.70
CA ILE A 154 -17.71 5.08 2.50
C ILE A 154 -16.31 4.50 2.29
N LEU A 155 -15.79 4.51 1.05
CA LEU A 155 -14.38 4.16 0.81
C LEU A 155 -13.44 5.09 1.56
N HIS A 156 -13.71 6.39 1.51
CA HIS A 156 -12.93 7.36 2.25
C HIS A 156 -12.99 7.11 3.76
N GLU A 157 -14.16 6.84 4.34
CA GLU A 157 -14.30 6.51 5.78
C GLU A 157 -13.56 5.20 6.14
N ALA A 158 -13.64 4.19 5.29
CA ALA A 158 -13.08 2.87 5.53
C ALA A 158 -11.55 2.85 5.47
N LEU A 159 -10.96 3.70 4.63
CA LEU A 159 -9.51 3.85 4.47
C LEU A 159 -8.93 5.04 5.25
N GLN A 160 -9.79 5.85 5.88
CA GLN A 160 -9.34 6.91 6.77
C GLN A 160 -8.88 6.30 8.07
N ASP A 161 -7.70 6.73 8.50
CA ASP A 161 -7.21 6.50 9.85
C ASP A 161 -7.11 5.01 10.20
N VAL A 162 -6.80 4.14 9.22
CA VAL A 162 -6.61 2.71 9.46
C VAL A 162 -5.47 2.48 10.46
N THR A 163 -5.71 1.62 11.43
CA THR A 163 -4.78 1.22 12.49
C THR A 163 -4.46 -0.26 12.47
N THR A 164 -5.28 -1.08 11.80
CA THR A 164 -5.03 -2.52 11.64
C THR A 164 -5.45 -2.97 10.25
N LEU A 165 -4.66 -3.91 9.71
CA LEU A 165 -4.84 -4.51 8.40
C LEU A 165 -4.48 -5.99 8.52
N LEU A 166 -5.37 -6.86 8.05
CA LEU A 166 -5.16 -8.31 8.02
C LEU A 166 -5.62 -8.86 6.67
N TYR A 167 -4.84 -9.74 6.08
CA TYR A 167 -5.22 -10.51 4.91
C TYR A 167 -5.44 -11.97 5.28
N ASP A 168 -6.64 -12.48 5.02
CA ASP A 168 -6.97 -13.89 5.07
C ASP A 168 -6.69 -14.51 3.70
N GLU A 169 -5.54 -15.17 3.58
CA GLU A 169 -5.08 -15.82 2.34
C GLU A 169 -6.02 -16.93 1.87
N GLU A 170 -6.66 -17.66 2.79
CA GLU A 170 -7.52 -18.80 2.43
C GLU A 170 -8.84 -18.32 1.82
N ARG A 171 -9.34 -17.17 2.29
CA ARG A 171 -10.60 -16.60 1.83
C ARG A 171 -10.43 -15.49 0.80
N HIS A 172 -9.20 -15.04 0.58
CA HIS A 172 -8.87 -13.83 -0.18
C HIS A 172 -9.64 -12.59 0.32
N ILE A 173 -9.76 -12.46 1.65
CA ILE A 173 -10.48 -11.37 2.30
C ILE A 173 -9.50 -10.44 2.99
N ILE A 174 -9.72 -9.13 2.87
CA ILE A 174 -8.97 -8.13 3.64
C ILE A 174 -9.87 -7.60 4.77
N TYR A 175 -9.32 -7.45 5.96
CA TYR A 175 -9.95 -6.80 7.09
C TYR A 175 -9.18 -5.52 7.43
N THR A 176 -9.89 -4.40 7.54
CA THR A 176 -9.33 -3.14 8.04
C THR A 176 -10.07 -2.68 9.28
N GLY A 177 -9.36 -2.05 10.21
CA GLY A 177 -9.94 -1.32 11.34
C GLY A 177 -9.33 0.06 11.47
N ASN A 178 -10.14 1.07 11.82
CA ASN A 178 -9.70 2.47 11.93
C ASN A 178 -9.74 3.04 13.35
N LYS A 179 -9.17 4.24 13.54
CA LYS A 179 -9.15 4.98 14.83
C LYS A 179 -10.52 5.19 15.47
N ARG A 180 -11.61 5.09 14.69
CA ARG A 180 -12.99 5.24 15.15
C ARG A 180 -13.61 3.94 15.66
N GLY A 181 -12.88 2.82 15.58
CA GLY A 181 -13.37 1.50 15.96
C GLY A 181 -14.27 0.84 14.90
N LEU A 182 -14.29 1.36 13.67
CA LEU A 182 -15.02 0.74 12.56
C LEU A 182 -14.18 -0.33 11.89
N PHE A 183 -14.82 -1.46 11.56
CA PHE A 183 -14.23 -2.57 10.83
C PHE A 183 -14.85 -2.71 9.46
N HIS A 184 -14.01 -2.94 8.45
CA HIS A 184 -14.43 -3.12 7.07
C HIS A 184 -13.85 -4.43 6.54
N VAL A 185 -14.64 -5.09 5.71
CA VAL A 185 -14.29 -6.35 5.07
C VAL A 185 -14.31 -6.12 3.58
N TRP A 186 -13.23 -6.52 2.91
CA TRP A 186 -13.06 -6.37 1.49
C TRP A 186 -12.95 -7.77 0.87
N SER A 187 -13.75 -8.02 -0.15
CA SER A 187 -13.63 -9.19 -1.02
C SER A 187 -13.60 -8.72 -2.48
N ASN A 188 -12.82 -9.42 -3.30
CA ASN A 188 -12.85 -9.26 -4.76
C ASN A 188 -13.98 -10.10 -5.37
#